data_AF-F6PVY8-F1
#
_entry.id   AF-F6PVY8-F1
#
_cell.length_a   1.000
_cell.length_b   1.000
_cell.length_c   1.000
_cell.angle_alpha   90.00
_cell.angle_beta   90.00
_cell.angle_gamma   90.00
#
_symmetry.space_group_name_H-M   'P 1'
#
loop_
_entity.id
_entity.type
_entity.pdbx_description
1 polymer ?
#
loop_
_entity_poly.entity_id
_entity_poly.type
_entity_poly.pdbx_seq_one_letter_code
_entity_poly.pdbx_strand_id
1 'polypeptide(L)'
;MVDDTFSVHVQNDGDCSGSNIGCKRSVIIIYGEEMLRLENDPVTNDPTAYGGSSQQLVLPEYIYGLSVEKIANYIVVKDSQNNLYVKWDGAEQIWVHVDEELFGKTAGLCGTF
;
A
#
# COMPACT_ATOMS: atom_id res chain seq x y z
N MET A 1 -13.82 19.17 -3.03
CA MET A 1 -12.66 19.47 -2.17
C MET A 1 -12.10 18.10 -1.84
N VAL A 2 -10.98 17.73 -2.45
CA VAL A 2 -10.26 16.49 -2.10
C VAL A 2 -9.68 16.77 -0.72
N ASP A 3 -10.01 15.93 0.26
CA ASP A 3 -9.37 16.00 1.57
C ASP A 3 -8.13 15.11 1.45
N ASP A 4 -6.93 15.68 1.59
CA ASP A 4 -5.65 14.97 1.42
C ASP A 4 -5.36 14.04 2.61
N THR A 5 -6.34 13.22 2.99
CA THR A 5 -6.29 12.31 4.14
C THR A 5 -5.31 11.17 3.90
N PHE A 6 -5.26 10.66 2.66
CA PHE A 6 -4.30 9.65 2.26
C PHE A 6 -4.01 9.69 0.75
N SER A 7 -2.90 9.07 0.35
CA SER A 7 -2.62 8.73 -1.04
C SER A 7 -2.03 7.33 -1.15
N VAL A 8 -2.34 6.65 -2.25
CA VAL A 8 -1.79 5.32 -2.58
C VAL A 8 -1.05 5.42 -3.90
N HIS A 9 0.26 5.21 -3.87
CA HIS A 9 1.12 5.26 -5.04
C HIS A 9 1.65 3.87 -5.37
N VAL A 10 1.57 3.50 -6.64
CA VAL A 10 2.20 2.29 -7.16
C VAL A 10 3.50 2.68 -7.86
N GLN A 11 4.62 2.14 -7.37
CA GLN A 11 5.94 2.37 -7.95
C GLN A 11 6.43 1.08 -8.60
N ASN A 12 6.47 1.08 -9.93
CA ASN A 12 7.06 0.00 -10.73
C ASN A 12 8.56 0.26 -10.91
N ASP A 13 9.33 -0.82 -11.05
CA ASP A 13 10.74 -0.77 -11.43
C ASP A 13 10.92 -0.04 -12.77
N GLY A 14 11.73 1.02 -12.76
CA GLY A 14 11.99 1.85 -13.94
C GLY A 14 12.86 1.18 -15.00
N ASP A 15 13.63 0.16 -14.61
CA ASP A 15 14.51 -0.60 -15.52
C ASP A 15 13.79 -1.83 -16.11
N CYS A 16 12.48 -1.99 -15.83
CA CYS A 16 11.67 -3.08 -16.35
C CYS A 16 11.48 -2.95 -17.88
N SER A 17 12.28 -3.68 -18.66
CA SER A 17 12.35 -3.59 -20.13
C SER A 17 11.38 -4.51 -20.90
N GLY A 18 10.24 -4.87 -20.30
CA GLY A 18 9.13 -5.57 -20.97
C GLY A 18 9.09 -7.09 -20.76
N SER A 19 10.10 -7.70 -20.13
CA SER A 19 9.96 -9.03 -19.54
C SER A 19 9.49 -8.91 -18.10
N ASN A 20 8.38 -9.55 -17.71
CA ASN A 20 7.87 -9.55 -16.32
C ASN A 20 8.77 -10.30 -15.31
N ILE A 21 9.97 -10.73 -15.73
CA ILE A 21 10.90 -11.49 -14.90
C ILE A 21 11.76 -10.49 -14.12
N GLY A 22 11.61 -10.49 -12.79
CA GLY A 22 12.45 -9.71 -11.88
C GLY A 22 12.05 -8.25 -11.68
N CYS A 23 10.98 -7.78 -12.33
CA CYS A 23 10.48 -6.42 -12.13
C CYS A 23 9.87 -6.27 -10.74
N LYS A 24 10.37 -5.29 -9.99
CA LYS A 24 9.87 -5.00 -8.65
C LYS A 24 8.69 -4.04 -8.72
N ARG A 25 7.76 -4.21 -7.80
CA ARG A 25 6.69 -3.27 -7.54
C ARG A 25 6.64 -2.98 -6.05
N SER A 26 6.38 -1.74 -5.69
CA SER A 26 6.10 -1.34 -4.32
C SER A 26 4.83 -0.50 -4.26
N VAL A 27 4.14 -0.58 -3.13
CA VAL A 27 2.97 0.23 -2.82
C VAL A 27 3.36 1.20 -1.72
N ILE A 28 3.24 2.49 -1.96
CA ILE A 28 3.49 3.53 -0.98
C ILE A 28 2.14 4.09 -0.55
N ILE A 29 1.87 4.04 0.74
CA ILE A 29 0.69 4.63 1.36
C ILE A 29 1.16 5.82 2.17
N ILE A 30 0.67 7.01 1.83
CA ILE A 30 0.84 8.20 2.65
C ILE A 30 -0.46 8.41 3.40
N TYR A 31 -0.41 8.51 4.73
CA TYR A 31 -1.58 8.71 5.58
C TYR A 31 -1.29 9.88 6.52
N GLY A 32 -1.92 11.04 6.26
CA GLY A 32 -1.48 12.32 6.81
C GLY A 32 -0.05 12.65 6.38
N GLU A 33 0.86 12.81 7.34
CA GLU A 33 2.30 13.08 7.10
C GLU A 33 3.16 11.80 7.10
N GLU A 34 2.55 10.64 7.38
CA GLU A 34 3.26 9.40 7.62
C GLU A 34 3.34 8.55 6.36
N MET A 35 4.47 7.86 6.18
CA MET A 35 4.74 7.00 5.03
C MET A 35 4.84 5.54 5.45
N LEU A 36 4.07 4.69 4.76
CA LEU A 36 4.17 3.24 4.82
C LEU A 36 4.53 2.70 3.43
N ARG A 37 5.56 1.87 3.34
CA ARG A 37 5.97 1.22 2.09
C ARG A 37 5.73 -0.28 2.19
N LEU A 38 5.03 -0.84 1.22
CA LEU A 38 4.90 -2.27 1.00
C LEU A 38 5.83 -2.68 -0.14
N GLU A 39 6.76 -3.58 0.14
CA GLU A 39 7.69 -4.14 -0.84
C GLU A 39 8.06 -5.58 -0.43
N ASN A 40 8.70 -6.32 -1.34
CA ASN A 40 9.18 -7.66 -1.01
C ASN A 40 10.49 -7.57 -0.24
N ASP A 41 10.60 -8.37 0.82
CA ASP A 41 11.83 -8.53 1.58
C ASP A 41 12.98 -8.95 0.62
N PRO A 42 14.13 -8.27 0.65
CA PRO A 42 15.20 -8.49 -0.33
C PRO A 42 15.86 -9.87 -0.21
N VAL A 43 15.65 -10.59 0.89
CA VAL A 43 16.22 -11.91 1.16
C VAL A 43 15.20 -13.01 0.87
N THR A 44 13.99 -12.91 1.42
CA THR A 44 12.98 -13.97 1.31
C THR A 44 12.09 -13.80 0.08
N ASN A 45 12.04 -12.60 -0.50
CA ASN A 45 11.10 -12.18 -1.54
C ASN A 45 9.62 -12.29 -1.13
N ASP A 46 9.35 -12.42 0.17
CA ASP A 46 8.00 -12.35 0.72
C ASP A 46 7.56 -10.89 0.85
N PRO A 47 6.28 -10.56 0.63
CA PRO A 47 5.79 -9.22 0.84
C PRO A 47 5.83 -8.87 2.34
N THR A 48 6.26 -7.64 2.62
CA THR A 48 6.38 -7.06 3.97
C THR A 48 6.08 -5.56 3.92
N ALA A 49 6.16 -4.89 5.08
CA ALA A 49 5.94 -3.45 5.21
C ALA A 49 7.11 -2.76 5.93
N TYR A 50 7.32 -1.49 5.59
CA TYR A 50 8.36 -0.62 6.14
C TYR A 50 7.75 0.73 6.54
N GLY A 51 8.09 1.22 7.74
CA GLY A 51 7.70 2.56 8.18
C GLY A 51 8.61 3.65 7.59
N GLY A 52 8.33 4.93 7.89
CA GLY A 52 8.98 6.09 7.27
C GLY A 52 10.51 6.13 7.38
N SER A 53 11.11 5.47 8.37
CA SER A 53 12.57 5.32 8.52
C SER A 53 13.19 4.20 7.68
N SER A 54 12.42 3.57 6.78
CA SER A 54 12.80 2.34 6.06
C SER A 54 13.10 1.15 6.99
N GLN A 55 12.59 1.19 8.22
CA GLN A 55 12.65 0.08 9.16
C GLN A 55 11.55 -0.94 8.80
N GLN A 56 11.93 -2.20 8.60
CA GLN A 56 11.00 -3.31 8.41
C GLN A 56 10.13 -3.47 9.66
N LEU A 57 8.81 -3.56 9.45
CA LEU A 57 7.85 -3.78 10.52
C LEU A 57 7.78 -5.26 10.90
N VAL A 58 7.54 -5.54 12.18
CA VAL A 58 7.22 -6.88 12.67
C VAL A 58 5.70 -6.99 12.71
N LEU A 59 5.13 -7.81 11.82
CA LEU A 59 3.67 -7.91 11.66
C LEU A 59 3.06 -9.01 12.57
N PRO A 60 1.82 -8.82 13.09
CA PRO A 60 0.95 -7.66 12.89
C PRO A 60 1.38 -6.43 13.69
N GLU A 61 1.19 -5.25 13.12
CA GLU A 61 1.58 -3.97 13.75
C GLU A 61 0.44 -2.94 13.61
N TYR A 62 0.32 -2.03 14.58
CA TYR A 62 -0.55 -0.87 14.49
C TYR A 62 0.29 0.41 14.57
N ILE A 63 0.37 1.14 13.47
CA ILE A 63 1.24 2.32 13.32
C ILE A 63 0.53 3.41 12.52
N TYR A 64 0.71 4.67 12.89
CA TYR A 64 0.13 5.83 12.17
C TYR A 64 -1.41 5.82 12.05
N GLY A 65 -2.11 5.09 12.93
CA GLY A 65 -3.57 4.91 12.82
C GLY A 65 -4.00 3.81 11.84
N LEU A 66 -3.05 3.03 11.34
CA LEU A 66 -3.23 1.94 10.40
C LEU A 66 -2.92 0.59 11.07
N SER A 67 -3.77 -0.41 10.87
CA SER A 67 -3.39 -1.81 11.10
C SER A 67 -2.67 -2.37 9.88
N VAL A 68 -1.57 -3.08 10.10
CA VAL A 68 -0.76 -3.71 9.07
C VAL A 68 -0.60 -5.18 9.40
N GLU A 69 -1.10 -6.05 8.54
CA GLU A 69 -1.14 -7.50 8.79
C GLU A 69 -0.68 -8.28 7.56
N LYS A 70 0.03 -9.39 7.79
CA LYS A 70 0.27 -10.39 6.74
C LYS A 70 -0.80 -11.48 6.83
N ILE A 71 -1.66 -11.58 5.83
CA ILE A 71 -2.70 -12.61 5.72
C ILE A 71 -2.41 -13.47 4.50
N ALA A 72 -1.96 -14.71 4.72
CA ALA A 72 -1.37 -15.55 3.69
C ALA A 72 -0.23 -14.82 2.96
N ASN A 73 -0.36 -14.61 1.65
CA ASN A 73 0.63 -13.90 0.83
C ASN A 73 0.34 -12.41 0.66
N TYR A 74 -0.61 -11.86 1.41
CA TYR A 74 -0.98 -10.46 1.27
C TYR A 74 -0.53 -9.64 2.46
N ILE A 75 -0.03 -8.44 2.19
CA ILE A 75 -0.03 -7.37 3.19
C ILE A 75 -1.35 -6.63 3.08
N VAL A 76 -2.03 -6.53 4.21
CA VAL A 76 -3.32 -5.84 4.36
C VAL A 76 -3.10 -4.65 5.26
N VAL A 77 -3.51 -3.47 4.78
CA VAL A 77 -3.45 -2.20 5.50
C VAL A 77 -4.85 -1.65 5.63
N LYS A 78 -5.25 -1.27 6.85
CA LYS A 78 -6.55 -0.65 7.10
C LYS A 78 -6.41 0.53 8.05
N ASP A 79 -7.14 1.60 7.82
CA ASP A 79 -7.28 2.63 8.84
C ASP A 79 -8.28 2.21 9.93
N SER A 80 -8.20 2.87 11.09
CA SER A 80 -9.10 2.59 12.23
C SER A 80 -10.60 2.77 11.94
N GLN A 81 -10.95 3.59 10.93
CA GLN A 81 -12.34 3.85 10.54
C GLN A 81 -12.79 2.98 9.36
N ASN A 82 -11.90 2.18 8.77
CA ASN A 82 -12.10 1.38 7.55
C ASN A 82 -12.36 2.20 6.26
N ASN A 83 -12.18 3.52 6.27
CA ASN A 83 -12.27 4.36 5.08
C ASN A 83 -11.23 4.01 4.01
N LEU A 84 -10.12 3.37 4.40
CA LEU A 84 -9.08 2.89 3.51
C LEU A 84 -8.74 1.44 3.83
N TYR A 85 -8.89 0.57 2.84
CA TYR A 85 -8.42 -0.81 2.86
C TYR A 85 -7.53 -1.06 1.64
N VAL A 86 -6.28 -1.44 1.88
CA VAL A 86 -5.32 -1.81 0.83
C VAL A 86 -4.86 -3.25 1.04
N LYS A 87 -4.81 -4.02 -0.04
CA LYS A 87 -4.30 -5.40 -0.05
C LYS A 87 -3.36 -5.59 -1.23
N TRP A 88 -2.13 -6.04 -0.96
CA TRP A 88 -1.10 -6.27 -1.97
C TRP A 88 -0.46 -7.64 -1.82
N ASP A 89 -0.30 -8.39 -2.92
CA ASP A 89 0.16 -9.78 -2.94
C ASP A 89 1.68 -9.97 -3.03
N GLY A 90 2.45 -8.88 -3.04
CA GLY A 90 3.88 -8.94 -3.33
C GLY A 90 4.24 -8.93 -4.82
N ALA A 91 3.24 -8.81 -5.70
CA ALA A 91 3.43 -8.87 -7.15
C ALA A 91 2.51 -7.85 -7.86
N GLU A 92 1.53 -8.32 -8.61
CA GLU A 92 0.69 -7.54 -9.53
C GLU A 92 -0.62 -7.08 -8.90
N GLN A 93 -1.14 -7.80 -7.90
CA GLN A 93 -2.49 -7.55 -7.40
C GLN A 93 -2.47 -6.52 -6.30
N ILE A 94 -3.04 -5.34 -6.60
CA ILE A 94 -3.28 -4.28 -5.64
C ILE A 94 -4.78 -4.04 -5.59
N TRP A 95 -5.38 -4.30 -4.44
CA TRP A 95 -6.78 -3.98 -4.16
C TRP A 95 -6.82 -2.75 -3.27
N VAL A 96 -7.59 -1.76 -3.69
CA VAL A 96 -7.92 -0.58 -2.88
C VAL A 96 -9.43 -0.53 -2.75
N HIS A 97 -9.90 -0.49 -1.52
CA HIS A 97 -11.30 -0.31 -1.17
C HIS A 97 -11.41 0.91 -0.27
N VAL A 98 -12.45 1.69 -0.51
CA VAL A 98 -12.79 2.90 0.22
C VAL A 98 -14.28 2.89 0.50
N ASP A 99 -14.69 3.48 1.62
CA ASP A 99 -16.10 3.56 2.02
C ASP A 99 -16.86 4.65 1.25
N GLU A 100 -18.20 4.59 1.30
CA GLU A 100 -19.11 5.45 0.53
C GLU A 100 -18.96 6.95 0.84
N GLU A 101 -18.42 7.30 2.01
CA GLU A 101 -18.10 8.66 2.43
C GLU A 101 -17.12 9.35 1.48
N LEU A 102 -16.34 8.57 0.73
CA LEU A 102 -15.38 9.05 -0.25
C LEU A 102 -15.97 9.23 -1.66
N PHE A 103 -17.28 9.01 -1.85
CA PHE A 103 -17.92 9.21 -3.14
C PHE A 103 -17.75 10.64 -3.69
N GLY A 104 -17.22 10.75 -4.90
CA GLY A 104 -16.86 11.98 -5.61
C GLY A 104 -15.63 12.69 -5.06
N LYS A 105 -14.88 12.07 -4.14
CA LYS A 105 -13.73 12.69 -3.44
C LYS A 105 -12.39 12.04 -3.77
N THR A 106 -12.40 10.88 -4.42
CA THR A 106 -11.17 10.23 -4.89
C THR A 106 -10.69 10.82 -6.22
N ALA A 107 -9.40 10.70 -6.50
CA ALA A 107 -8.79 11.07 -7.78
C ALA A 107 -7.56 10.20 -8.05
N GLY A 108 -7.29 9.91 -9.33
CA GLY A 108 -6.11 9.15 -9.75
C GLY A 108 -6.43 8.12 -10.83
N LEU A 109 -5.58 7.10 -10.96
CA LEU A 109 -5.74 6.04 -11.97
C LEU A 109 -7.01 5.20 -11.78
N CYS A 110 -7.51 5.11 -10.54
CA CYS A 110 -8.78 4.43 -10.22
C CYS A 110 -10.02 5.29 -10.51
N GLY A 111 -9.84 6.51 -11.04
CA GLY A 111 -10.93 7.43 -11.36
C GLY A 111 -11.39 8.25 -10.15
N THR A 112 -12.65 8.69 -10.24
CA THR A 112 -13.37 9.41 -9.19
C THR A 112 -14.53 8.53 -8.75
N PHE A 113 -14.35 7.73 -7.70
CA PHE A 113 -15.43 7.10 -6.96
C PHE A 113 -15.96 8.08 -5.95
#